data_AF-A0A0M3HHT7-F1
#
_entry.id   AF-A0A0M3HHT7-F1
#
_cell.length_a   1.000
_cell.length_b   1.000
_cell.length_c   1.000
_cell.angle_alpha   90.00
_cell.angle_beta   90.00
_cell.angle_gamma   90.00
#
_symmetry.space_group_name_H-M   'P 1'
#
loop_
_entity.id
_entity.type
_entity.pdbx_description
1 polymer ?
#
loop_
_entity_poly.entity_id
_entity_poly.type
_entity_poly.pdbx_seq_one_letter_code
_entity_poly.pdbx_strand_id
1 'polypeptide(L)'
;MASLSLEIFDARKPDRRIATLENVSPEDTIFSIKRRIAQQRRPLSVKRQSLRLDAKGKSLKDEQRIDELNLPTKGAQLFLKDLGPQ
;
A
#
# COMPACT_ATOMS: atom_id res chain seq x y z
N MET A 1 11.57 9.95 15.31
CA MET A 1 11.31 9.54 13.92
C MET A 1 9.83 9.24 13.81
N ALA A 2 9.09 9.94 12.95
CA ALA A 2 7.66 9.75 12.82
C ALA A 2 7.41 8.44 12.05
N SER A 3 7.04 7.39 12.77
CA SER A 3 6.63 6.12 12.18
C SER A 3 5.11 6.11 12.01
N LEU A 4 4.65 5.87 10.79
CA LEU A 4 3.24 5.61 10.51
C LEU A 4 2.98 4.11 10.47
N SER A 5 1.76 3.73 10.88
CA SER A 5 1.22 2.38 10.71
C SER A 5 0.31 2.37 9.49
N LEU A 6 0.63 1.54 8.50
CA LEU A 6 -0.08 1.40 7.25
C LEU A 6 -0.72 0.02 7.14
N GLU A 7 -2.03 0.00 7.00
CA GLU A 7 -2.81 -1.22 6.80
C GLU A 7 -3.17 -1.35 5.32
N ILE A 8 -2.95 -2.54 4.76
CA ILE A 8 -3.21 -2.81 3.36
C ILE A 8 -4.35 -3.80 3.27
N PHE A 9 -5.45 -3.37 2.66
CA PHE A 9 -6.66 -4.15 2.42
C PHE A 9 -6.78 -4.52 0.94
N ASP A 10 -7.57 -5.54 0.63
CA ASP A 10 -7.87 -5.90 -0.75
C ASP A 10 -8.91 -4.93 -1.34
N ALA A 11 -8.60 -4.32 -2.48
CA ALA A 11 -9.51 -3.41 -3.16
C ALA A 11 -10.81 -4.10 -3.65
N ARG A 12 -10.77 -5.41 -3.91
CA ARG A 12 -11.96 -6.20 -4.28
C ARG A 12 -12.74 -6.67 -3.05
N LYS A 13 -12.05 -6.84 -1.92
CA LYS A 13 -12.57 -7.35 -0.64
C LYS A 13 -12.03 -6.50 0.51
N PRO A 14 -12.61 -5.33 0.79
CA PRO A 14 -12.09 -4.40 1.80
C PRO A 14 -12.12 -4.96 3.22
N ASP A 15 -12.90 -6.02 3.46
CA ASP A 15 -12.90 -6.85 4.66
C ASP A 15 -11.62 -7.70 4.83
N ARG A 16 -10.88 -7.93 3.74
CA ARG A 16 -9.68 -8.76 3.73
C ARG A 16 -8.42 -7.92 3.85
N ARG A 17 -7.79 -7.97 5.03
CA ARG A 17 -6.45 -7.40 5.24
C ARG A 17 -5.38 -8.26 4.55
N ILE A 18 -4.60 -7.64 3.67
CA ILE A 18 -3.49 -8.27 2.96
C ILE A 18 -2.22 -8.20 3.80
N ALA A 19 -1.86 -7.03 4.29
CA ALA A 19 -0.60 -6.78 5.00
C ALA A 19 -0.74 -5.62 5.98
N THR A 20 0.15 -5.58 6.97
CA THR A 20 0.29 -4.44 7.89
C THR A 20 1.76 -4.07 7.90
N LEU A 21 2.04 -2.80 7.63
CA LEU A 21 3.37 -2.22 7.65
C LEU A 21 3.45 -1.25 8.81
N GLU A 22 4.28 -1.59 9.77
CA GLU A 22 4.65 -0.71 10.87
C GLU A 22 5.96 0.00 10.52
N ASN A 23 6.21 1.15 11.15
CA ASN A 23 7.42 1.94 10.90
C ASN A 23 7.59 2.35 9.43
N VAL A 24 6.50 2.84 8.83
CA VAL A 24 6.57 3.49 7.52
C VAL A 24 6.98 4.95 7.72
N SER A 25 8.00 5.39 6.98
CA SER A 25 8.41 6.79 6.98
C SER A 25 7.54 7.59 6.01
N PRO A 26 7.18 8.85 6.31
CA PRO A 26 6.47 9.71 5.35
C PRO A 26 7.25 9.91 4.03
N GLU A 27 8.58 9.79 4.08
CA GLU A 27 9.44 9.88 2.89
C GLU A 27 9.50 8.58 2.06
N ASP A 28 8.94 7.47 2.58
CA ASP A 28 8.89 6.21 1.83
C ASP A 28 8.00 6.39 0.60
N THR A 29 8.46 5.84 -0.53
CA THR A 29 7.68 5.82 -1.77
C THR A 29 6.74 4.63 -1.82
N ILE A 30 5.68 4.76 -2.61
CA ILE A 30 4.74 3.68 -2.92
C ILE A 30 5.47 2.44 -3.45
N PHE A 31 6.53 2.61 -4.24
CA PHE A 31 7.37 1.50 -4.67
C PHE A 31 8.00 0.72 -3.51
N SER A 32 8.57 1.42 -2.52
CA SER A 32 9.13 0.81 -1.31
C SER A 32 8.08 0.06 -0.52
N ILE A 33 6.87 0.62 -0.39
CA ILE A 33 5.72 -0.04 0.25
C ILE A 33 5.34 -1.32 -0.49
N LYS A 34 5.19 -1.28 -1.81
CA LYS A 34 4.91 -2.48 -2.63
C LYS A 34 5.98 -3.55 -2.48
N ARG A 35 7.26 -3.17 -2.40
CA ARG A 35 8.35 -4.12 -2.14
C ARG A 35 8.20 -4.79 -0.78
N ARG A 36 7.92 -4.03 0.29
CA ARG A 36 7.66 -4.61 1.62
C ARG A 36 6.47 -5.57 1.61
N ILE A 37 5.38 -5.21 0.91
CA ILE A 37 4.22 -6.09 0.75
C ILE A 37 4.61 -7.35 -0.03
N ALA A 38 5.36 -7.24 -1.12
CA ALA A 38 5.81 -8.39 -1.91
C ALA A 38 6.71 -9.34 -1.11
N GLN A 39 7.52 -8.79 -0.19
CA GLN A 39 8.32 -9.59 0.75
C GLN A 39 7.44 -10.36 1.74
N GLN A 40 6.40 -9.73 2.31
CA GLN A 40 5.44 -10.40 3.19
C GLN A 40 4.51 -11.38 2.44
N ARG A 41 4.17 -11.06 1.19
CA ARG A 41 3.24 -11.80 0.33
C ARG A 41 3.92 -12.18 -0.99
N ARG A 42 4.71 -13.25 -0.95
CA ARG A 42 5.42 -13.83 -2.10
C ARG A 42 4.61 -13.96 -3.41
N PRO A 43 3.32 -14.33 -3.43
CA PRO A 43 2.59 -14.46 -4.71
C PRO A 43 2.25 -13.11 -5.37
N LEU A 44 2.34 -11.98 -4.64
CA LEU A 44 2.03 -10.64 -5.14
C LEU A 44 3.33 -9.91 -5.47
N SER A 45 3.83 -10.04 -6.70
CA SER A 45 4.96 -9.23 -7.16
C SER A 45 4.59 -7.74 -7.25
N VAL A 46 5.54 -6.84 -7.02
CA VAL A 46 5.33 -5.37 -7.07
C VAL A 46 4.55 -4.91 -8.31
N LYS A 47 4.86 -5.47 -9.48
CA LYS A 47 4.19 -5.16 -10.76
C LYS A 47 2.71 -5.54 -10.80
N ARG A 48 2.33 -6.58 -10.07
CA ARG A 48 0.92 -7.03 -9.96
C ARG A 48 0.12 -6.21 -8.95
N GLN A 49 0.81 -5.45 -8.09
CA GLN A 49 0.19 -4.67 -7.03
C GLN A 49 -0.16 -3.26 -7.51
N SER A 50 -1.45 -2.95 -7.53
CA SER A 50 -1.98 -1.60 -7.72
C SER A 50 -2.47 -1.07 -6.37
N LEU A 51 -1.64 -0.27 -5.70
CA LEU A 51 -2.02 0.45 -4.48
C LEU A 51 -2.93 1.63 -4.82
N ARG A 52 -3.90 1.89 -3.94
CA ARG A 52 -4.96 2.90 -4.08
C ARG A 52 -5.27 3.48 -2.70
N LEU A 53 -5.68 4.75 -2.65
CA LEU A 53 -6.19 5.36 -1.42
C LEU A 53 -7.57 4.82 -1.05
N ASP A 54 -8.39 4.56 -2.08
CA ASP A 54 -9.73 4.00 -1.93
C ASP A 54 -9.88 2.74 -2.78
N ALA A 55 -10.73 1.80 -2.35
CA ALA A 55 -11.04 0.58 -3.10
C ALA A 55 -11.49 0.85 -4.55
N LYS A 56 -12.20 1.96 -4.77
CA LYS A 56 -12.67 2.43 -6.09
C LYS A 56 -11.89 3.64 -6.63
N GLY A 57 -10.88 4.09 -5.90
CA GLY A 57 -10.07 5.25 -6.24
C GLY A 57 -9.07 4.98 -7.37
N LYS A 58 -8.29 6.02 -7.67
CA LYS A 58 -7.18 5.94 -8.63
C LYS A 58 -6.03 5.12 -8.05
N SER A 59 -5.29 4.49 -8.95
CA SER A 59 -4.03 3.83 -8.61
C SER A 59 -2.97 4.88 -8.28
N LEU A 60 -2.23 4.63 -7.21
CA LEU A 60 -1.08 5.42 -6.82
C LEU A 60 0.13 5.05 -7.69
N LYS A 61 0.91 6.08 -8.03
CA LYS A 61 2.15 5.91 -8.78
C LYS A 61 3.28 5.50 -7.85
N ASP A 62 4.25 4.77 -8.39
CA ASP A 62 5.39 4.27 -7.63
C ASP A 62 6.31 5.37 -7.08
N GLU A 63 6.33 6.52 -7.76
CA GLU A 63 7.10 7.72 -7.41
C GLU A 63 6.48 8.53 -6.27
N GLN A 64 5.17 8.36 -6.01
CA GLN A 64 4.49 9.10 -4.95
C GLN A 64 5.01 8.67 -3.58
N ARG A 65 5.09 9.63 -2.68
CA ARG A 65 5.52 9.44 -1.30
C ARG A 65 4.32 9.36 -0.36
N ILE A 66 4.52 8.80 0.83
CA ILE A 66 3.46 8.67 1.83
C ILE A 66 2.99 10.04 2.37
N ASP A 67 3.89 11.02 2.47
CA ASP A 67 3.55 12.41 2.84
C ASP A 67 2.57 13.08 1.86
N GLU A 68 2.74 12.87 0.55
CA GLU A 68 1.88 13.41 -0.50
C GLU A 68 0.45 12.85 -0.44
N LEU A 69 0.26 11.69 0.19
CA LEU A 69 -1.03 11.03 0.29
C LEU A 69 -1.92 11.61 1.39
N ASN A 70 -1.39 12.51 2.23
CA ASN A 70 -2.08 13.08 3.39
C ASN A 70 -2.73 11.99 4.27
N LEU A 71 -2.06 10.85 4.42
CA LEU A 71 -2.56 9.75 5.23
C LEU A 71 -2.52 10.12 6.72
N PRO A 72 -3.52 9.67 7.51
CA PRO A 72 -3.51 9.92 8.94
C PRO A 72 -2.31 9.23 9.60
N THR A 73 -1.68 9.90 10.56
CA THR A 73 -0.52 9.37 11.30
C THR A 73 -0.81 8.07 12.05
N LYS A 74 -2.09 7.82 12.38
CA LYS A 74 -2.58 6.56 12.96
C LYS A 74 -3.73 6.02 12.12
N GLY A 75 -3.68 4.73 11.81
CA GLY A 75 -4.73 4.05 11.04
C GLY A 75 -4.75 4.44 9.56
N ALA A 76 -3.59 4.68 8.94
CA ALA A 76 -3.51 4.86 7.50
C ALA A 76 -3.89 3.55 6.80
N GLN A 77 -4.86 3.61 5.90
CA GLN A 77 -5.34 2.45 5.16
C GLN A 77 -5.12 2.64 3.67
N LEU A 78 -4.61 1.61 3.01
CA LEU A 78 -4.46 1.54 1.56
C LEU A 78 -5.15 0.30 1.03
N PHE A 79 -5.61 0.38 -0.20
CA PHE A 79 -6.22 -0.72 -0.90
C PHE A 79 -5.30 -1.23 -2.01
N LEU A 80 -5.01 -2.51 -2.00
CA LEU A 80 -4.23 -3.19 -3.03
C LEU A 80 -5.17 -3.97 -3.94
N LYS A 81 -5.09 -3.69 -5.24
CA LYS A 81 -5.73 -4.46 -6.29
C LYS A 81 -4.68 -5.32 -7.00
N ASP A 82 -4.92 -6.62 -7.07
CA ASP A 82 -4.15 -7.51 -7.95
C ASP A 82 -4.58 -7.29 -9.40
N LEU A 83 -3.62 -6.87 -10.23
CA LEU A 83 -3.76 -6.65 -11.67
C LEU A 83 -3.67 -7.95 -12.49
N GLY A 84 -3.33 -9.08 -11.87
CA GLY A 84 -3.12 -10.35 -12.56
C GLY A 84 -1.74 -10.45 -13.22
N PRO A 85 -1.44 -11.58 -13.89
CA PRO A 85 -0.22 -11.73 -14.66
C PRO A 85 -0.22 -10.77 -15.87
N GLN A 86 0.88 -10.06 -16.06
CA GLN A 86 1.19 -9.32 -17.28
C GLN A 86 2.24 -10.07 -18.09
#